data_AF-A0A0U5AVZ8-F1
#
_entry.id   AF-A0A0U5AVZ8-F1
#
_cell.length_a   1.000
_cell.length_b   1.000
_cell.length_c   1.000
_cell.angle_alpha   90.00
_cell.angle_beta   90.00
_cell.angle_gamma   90.00
#
_symmetry.space_group_name_H-M   'P 1'
#
loop_
_entity.id
_entity.type
_entity.pdbx_description
1 polymer ?
#
loop_
_entity_poly.entity_id
_entity_poly.type
_entity_poly.pdbx_seq_one_letter_code
_entity_poly.pdbx_strand_id
1 'polypeptide(L)' 'MKTIRDVLCSGEPVELTDIFDDRFEWNIALNLADFLDQHEVHYNGKQLTKEETRVIAQSLKLMA' A
#
# COMPACT_ATOMS: atom_id res chain seq x y z
N MET A 1 -3.89 -17.43 3.02
CA MET A 1 -3.90 -16.06 2.48
C MET A 1 -2.64 -15.36 2.95
N LYS A 2 -1.95 -14.61 2.09
CA LYS A 2 -0.87 -13.73 2.53
C LYS A 2 -1.53 -12.49 3.12
N THR A 3 -1.08 -12.05 4.29
CA THR A 3 -1.50 -10.76 4.83
C THR A 3 -0.60 -9.67 4.27
N ILE A 4 -1.09 -8.43 4.17
CA ILE A 4 -0.22 -7.29 3.81
C ILE A 4 0.99 -7.21 4.77
N ARG A 5 0.81 -7.63 6.03
CA ARG A 5 1.87 -7.68 7.03
C ARG A 5 3.01 -8.63 6.67
N ASP A 6 2.72 -9.74 6.01
CA ASP A 6 3.76 -10.68 5.59
C ASP A 6 4.63 -10.10 4.46
N VAL A 7 4.02 -9.33 3.56
CA VAL A 7 4.71 -8.57 2.51
C VAL A 7 5.53 -7.43 3.14
N LEU A 8 5.00 -6.78 4.18
CA LEU A 8 5.74 -5.75 4.92
C LEU A 8 6.97 -6.30 5.64
N CYS A 9 6.84 -7.47 6.28
CA CYS A 9 7.94 -8.07 7.02
C CYS A 9 9.05 -8.63 6.12
N SER A 10 8.81 -8.84 4.83
CA SER A 10 9.86 -9.28 3.89
C SER A 10 10.77 -8.13 3.44
N GLY A 11 10.39 -6.87 3.68
CA GLY A 11 11.12 -5.69 3.20
C GLY A 11 11.08 -5.54 1.67
N GLU A 12 10.20 -6.28 0.99
CA GLU A 12 9.99 -6.18 -0.44
C GLU A 12 9.18 -4.92 -0.78
N PRO A 13 9.38 -4.33 -1.97
CA PRO A 13 8.53 -3.25 -2.45
C PRO A 13 7.08 -3.70 -2.50
N VAL A 14 6.16 -2.84 -2.05
CA VAL A 14 4.73 -3.14 -2.08
C VAL A 14 4.17 -2.68 -3.42
N GLU A 15 3.52 -3.58 -4.16
CA GLU A 15 2.68 -3.17 -5.27
C GLU A 15 1.36 -2.60 -4.76
N LEU A 16 0.99 -1.41 -5.21
CA LEU A 16 -0.24 -0.75 -4.84
C LEU A 16 -1.47 -1.61 -5.21
N THR A 17 -1.39 -2.43 -6.26
CA THR A 17 -2.46 -3.35 -6.64
C THR A 17 -2.70 -4.44 -5.60
N ASP A 18 -1.66 -4.84 -4.84
CA ASP A 18 -1.79 -5.86 -3.79
C ASP A 18 -2.66 -5.36 -2.62
N ILE A 19 -2.80 -4.03 -2.48
CA ILE A 19 -3.65 -3.40 -1.47
C ILE A 19 -5.13 -3.60 -1.76
N PHE A 20 -5.49 -3.66 -3.04
CA PHE A 20 -6.87 -3.77 -3.52
C PHE A 20 -7.21 -5.16 -4.03
N ASP A 21 -6.27 -6.09 -3.96
CA ASP A 21 -6.46 -7.45 -4.41
C ASP A 21 -7.12 -8.28 -3.31
N ASP A 22 -8.27 -8.86 -3.63
CA ASP A 22 -9.10 -9.72 -2.77
C ASP A 22 -8.33 -10.92 -2.17
N ARG A 23 -7.15 -11.22 -2.74
CA ARG A 23 -6.24 -12.28 -2.26
C ARG A 23 -5.46 -11.87 -1.01
N PHE A 24 -5.46 -10.59 -0.64
CA PHE A 24 -4.83 -10.06 0.56
C PHE A 24 -5.86 -9.64 1.60
N GLU A 25 -5.70 -10.13 2.83
CA GLU A 25 -6.45 -9.61 3.97
C GLU A 25 -5.81 -8.31 4.45
N TRP A 26 -6.50 -7.19 4.22
CA TRP A 26 -6.13 -5.89 4.76
C TRP A 26 -6.52 -5.80 6.23
N ASN A 27 -5.53 -5.64 7.11
CA ASN A 27 -5.82 -5.45 8.53
C ASN A 27 -6.25 -4.00 8.75
N ILE A 28 -7.52 -3.78 9.11
CA ILE A 28 -8.18 -2.47 9.28
C ILE A 28 -7.43 -1.55 10.26
N ALA A 29 -6.62 -2.11 11.17
CA ALA A 29 -5.81 -1.33 12.11
C ALA A 29 -4.62 -0.59 11.46
N LEU A 30 -4.28 -0.88 10.20
CA LEU A 30 -3.17 -0.24 9.49
C LEU A 30 -3.66 1.01 8.76
N ASN A 31 -3.19 2.18 9.20
CA ASN A 31 -3.45 3.45 8.51
C ASN A 31 -2.72 3.41 7.15
N LEU A 32 -3.49 3.24 6.08
CA LEU A 32 -2.99 3.14 4.71
C LEU A 32 -2.13 4.35 4.31
N ALA A 33 -2.43 5.55 4.81
CA ALA A 33 -1.61 6.71 4.49
C ALA A 33 -0.22 6.65 5.14
N ASP A 34 -0.14 6.23 6.40
CA ASP A 34 1.15 6.08 7.09
C ASP A 34 1.94 4.93 6.48
N PHE A 35 1.25 3.85 6.07
CA PHE A 35 1.82 2.72 5.35
C PHE A 35 2.49 3.17 4.05
N LEU A 36 1.76 3.90 3.21
CA LEU A 36 2.23 4.39 1.92
C LEU A 36 3.39 5.40 2.10
N ASP A 37 3.37 6.19 3.17
CA ASP A 37 4.45 7.15 3.46
C ASP A 37 5.74 6.47 3.96
N GLN A 38 5.63 5.35 4.68
CA GLN A 38 6.79 4.65 5.26
C GLN A 38 7.46 3.65 4.31
N HIS A 39 6.75 3.18 3.28
CA HIS A 39 7.25 2.11 2.41
C HIS A 39 7.59 2.61 1.00
N GLU A 40 8.37 1.79 0.30
CA GLU A 40 8.55 1.93 -1.14
C GLU A 40 7.37 1.27 -1.83
N VAL A 41 6.62 2.06 -2.59
CA VAL A 41 5.39 1.65 -3.25
C VAL A 41 5.62 1.65 -4.75
N HIS A 42 5.29 0.54 -5.39
CA HIS A 42 5.31 0.40 -6.83
C HIS A 42 3.88 0.35 -7.36
N TYR A 43 3.72 0.72 -8.61
CA TYR A 43 2.48 0.53 -9.35
C TYR A 43 2.81 0.02 -10.74
N ASN A 44 2.38 -1.21 -11.04
CA ASN A 44 2.69 -1.91 -12.29
C ASN A 44 4.20 -2.00 -12.56
N GLY A 45 4.99 -2.33 -11.54
CA GLY A 45 6.45 -2.45 -11.62
C GLY A 45 7.20 -1.12 -11.71
N LYS A 46 6.51 0.02 -11.59
CA LYS A 46 7.14 1.34 -11.53
C LYS A 46 7.09 1.87 -10.11
N GLN A 47 8.25 2.24 -9.57
CA GLN A 47 8.34 2.93 -8.29
C GLN A 47 7.59 4.27 -8.34
N LEU A 48 6.68 4.48 -7.38
CA LEU A 48 6.00 5.74 -7.17
C LEU A 48 6.88 6.67 -6.35
N THR A 49 6.85 7.95 -6.70
CA THR A 49 7.45 9.00 -5.88
C THR A 49 6.64 9.21 -4.61
N LYS A 50 7.27 9.76 -3.57
CA LYS A 50 6.56 10.08 -2.30
C LYS A 50 5.38 11.03 -2.51
N GLU A 51 5.46 11.92 -3.49
CA GLU A 51 4.38 12.85 -3.81
C GLU A 51 3.19 12.15 -4.47
N GLU A 52 3.43 11.28 -5.47
CA GLU A 52 2.39 10.44 -6.08
C GLU A 52 1.71 9.53 -5.05
N THR A 53 2.51 8.90 -4.20
CA THR A 53 2.04 8.02 -3.12
C THR A 53 1.17 8.78 -2.11
N ARG A 54 1.51 10.04 -1.79
CA ARG A 54 0.72 10.90 -0.90
C ARG A 54 -0.60 11.33 -1.53
N VAL A 55 -0.63 11.65 -2.82
CA VAL A 55 -1.86 11.97 -3.55
C VAL A 55 -2.81 10.78 -3.53
N ILE A 56 -2.31 9.57 -3.82
CA ILE A 56 -3.09 8.33 -3.77
C ILE A 56 -3.68 8.10 -2.37
N ALA A 57 -2.87 8.21 -1.32
CA ALA A 57 -3.32 8.05 0.06
C ALA A 57 -4.46 9.04 0.42
N GLN A 58 -4.37 10.28 -0.04
CA GLN A 58 -5.41 11.30 0.18
C GLN A 58 -6.70 10.99 -0.60
N SER A 59 -6.59 10.57 -1.86
CA SER A 59 -7.74 10.20 -2.68
C SER A 59 -8.49 9.01 -2.10
N LEU A 60 -7.78 8.03 -1.53
CA LEU A 60 -8.38 6.85 -0.90
C LEU A 60 -9.10 7.19 0.40
N LYS A 61 -8.58 8.15 1.19
CA LYS A 61 -9.28 8.67 2.38
C LYS A 61 -10.59 9.37 2.07
N LEU A 62 -10.75 9.94 0.86
CA LEU A 62 -11.98 10.62 0.43
C LEU A 62 -13.07 9.66 -0.06
N MET A 63 -12.72 8.41 -0.37
CA MET A 63 -13.64 7.40 -0.90
C MET A 63 -14.16 6.40 0.16
N ALA A 64 -13.66 6.48 1.39
CA ALA A 64 -14.08 5.67 2.55
C ALA A 64 -15.08 6.41 3.43
#